data_AF-A0A4S0GC36-F1
#
_entry.id   AF-A0A4S0GC36-F1
#
_cell.length_a   1.000
_cell.length_b   1.000
_cell.length_c   1.000
_cell.angle_alpha   90.00
_cell.angle_beta   90.00
_cell.angle_gamma   90.00
#
_symmetry.space_group_name_H-M   'P 1'
#
loop_
_entity.id
_entity.type
_entity.pdbx_description
1 polymer ?
#
loop_
_entity_poly.entity_id
_entity_poly.type
_entity_poly.pdbx_seq_one_letter_code
_entity_poly.pdbx_strand_id
1 'polypeptide(L)' 'MLYTIVMMVCMTSVPQTCEQREEMADGLAMNPGVAFMQAQPLVAHWLETHPGYFVQRWRVLPGRGT' A
#
# COMPACT_ATOMS: atom_id res chain seq x y z
N MET A 1 1.14 15.79 -0.07
CA MET A 1 2.54 15.32 -0.16
C MET A 1 2.54 14.01 -0.92
N LEU A 2 3.58 13.76 -1.71
CA LEU A 2 3.74 12.48 -2.40
C LEU A 2 4.27 11.42 -1.41
N TYR A 3 3.60 10.28 -1.38
CA TYR A 3 4.02 9.08 -0.64
C TYR A 3 3.99 7.86 -1.56
N THR A 4 4.74 6.84 -1.20
CA THR A 4 4.67 5.50 -1.77
C THR A 4 4.11 4.56 -0.70
N ILE A 5 3.02 3.89 -1.02
CA ILE A 5 2.47 2.79 -0.22
C ILE A 5 3.18 1.52 -0.67
N VAL A 6 3.96 0.93 0.22
CA VAL A 6 4.66 -0.34 -0.03
C VAL A 6 3.90 -1.46 0.66
N MET A 7 3.40 -2.41 -0.13
CA MET A 7 2.63 -3.56 0.33
C MET A 7 3.41 -4.85 0.09
N MET A 8 3.35 -5.76 1.05
CA MET A 8 3.70 -7.16 0.84
C MET A 8 2.39 -7.93 0.65
N VAL A 9 2.17 -8.39 -0.57
CA VAL A 9 0.93 -9.06 -0.98
C VAL A 9 1.24 -10.50 -1.31
N CYS A 10 0.32 -11.41 -1.00
CA CYS A 10 0.48 -12.83 -1.26
C CYS A 10 -0.75 -13.37 -2.01
N MET A 11 -0.55 -14.34 -2.90
CA MET A 11 -1.66 -14.96 -3.63
C MET A 11 -2.52 -15.81 -2.70
N THR A 12 -3.84 -15.63 -2.74
CA THR A 12 -4.79 -16.41 -1.94
C THR A 12 -4.77 -17.90 -2.30
N SER A 13 -4.57 -18.24 -3.57
CA SER A 13 -4.49 -19.62 -4.05
C SER A 13 -3.17 -20.31 -3.70
N VAL A 14 -2.08 -19.55 -3.56
CA VAL A 14 -0.73 -20.03 -3.22
C VAL A 14 -0.10 -19.06 -2.20
N PRO A 15 -0.44 -19.16 -0.91
CA PRO A 15 -0.08 -18.15 0.10
C PRO A 15 1.42 -17.97 0.35
N GLN A 16 2.25 -18.89 -0.16
CA GLN A 16 3.71 -18.80 -0.10
C GLN A 16 4.30 -17.88 -1.18
N THR A 17 3.52 -17.54 -2.20
CA THR A 17 3.95 -16.64 -3.26
C THR A 17 3.57 -15.21 -2.91
N CYS A 18 4.53 -14.50 -2.32
CA CYS A 18 4.39 -13.11 -1.94
C CYS A 18 5.30 -12.21 -2.78
N GLU A 19 4.83 -11.00 -3.06
CA GLU A 19 5.57 -9.99 -3.80
C GLU A 19 5.43 -8.61 -3.14
N GLN A 20 6.43 -7.75 -3.35
CA GLN A 20 6.35 -6.35 -2.97
C GLN A 20 5.63 -5.58 -4.09
N ARG A 21 4.63 -4.79 -3.71
CA ARG A 21 3.91 -3.86 -4.56
C ARG A 21 4.09 -2.43 -4.04
N GLU A 22 4.16 -1.49 -4.96
CA GLU A 22 4.31 -0.07 -4.66
C GLU A 22 3.21 0.71 -5.37
N GLU A 23 2.46 1.50 -4.61
CA GLU A 23 1.41 2.38 -5.12
C GLU A 23 1.74 3.82 -4.76
N MET A 24 1.64 4.74 -5.71
CA MET A 24 1.85 6.16 -5.44
C MET A 24 0.56 6.77 -4.87
N ALA A 25 0.72 7.55 -3.81
CA ALA A 25 -0.37 8.29 -3.18
C ALA A 25 0.00 9.76 -3.08
N ASP A 26 -0.77 10.60 -3.76
CA ASP A 26 -0.65 12.06 -3.65
C ASP A 26 -1.74 12.62 -2.70
N GLY A 27 -1.56 13.86 -2.25
CA GLY A 27 -2.55 14.55 -1.42
C GLY A 27 -2.57 14.12 0.05
N LEU A 28 -1.73 13.18 0.47
CA LEU A 28 -1.65 12.79 1.88
C LEU A 28 -1.04 13.90 2.75
N ALA A 29 -1.40 13.89 4.03
CA ALA A 29 -0.87 14.79 5.05
C ALA A 29 0.66 14.68 5.20
N MET A 30 1.31 15.76 5.63
CA MET A 30 2.76 15.76 5.87
C MET A 30 3.17 14.94 7.10
N ASN A 31 2.28 14.80 8.09
CA ASN A 31 2.55 14.00 9.27
C ASN A 31 2.48 12.50 8.92
N PRO A 32 3.53 11.69 9.17
CA PRO A 32 3.54 10.29 8.77
C PRO A 32 2.43 9.43 9.38
N GLY A 33 2.04 9.69 10.63
CA GLY A 33 0.96 8.96 11.29
C GLY A 33 -0.40 9.26 10.67
N VAL A 34 -0.66 10.53 10.34
CA VAL A 34 -1.89 10.94 9.64
C VAL A 34 -1.89 10.42 8.20
N ALA A 35 -0.75 10.47 7.50
CA ALA A 35 -0.60 9.91 6.16
C ALA A 35 -0.91 8.40 6.13
N PHE A 36 -0.43 7.64 7.13
CA PHE A 36 -0.75 6.23 7.27
C PHE A 36 -2.25 6.00 7.43
N MET A 37 -2.94 6.77 8.30
CA MET A 37 -4.40 6.65 8.45
C MET A 37 -5.15 6.97 7.15
N GLN A 38 -4.74 8.02 6.42
CA GLN A 38 -5.34 8.40 5.15
C GLN A 38 -5.07 7.40 4.01
N ALA A 39 -3.97 6.64 4.08
CA ALA A 39 -3.63 5.62 3.09
C ALA A 39 -4.43 4.31 3.25
N GLN A 40 -5.07 4.07 4.40
CA GLN A 40 -5.89 2.88 4.63
C GLN A 40 -6.95 2.61 3.54
N PRO A 41 -7.80 3.57 3.14
CA PRO A 41 -8.78 3.35 2.07
C PRO A 41 -8.14 3.04 0.71
N LEU A 42 -6.92 3.54 0.44
CA LEU A 42 -6.20 3.24 -0.81
C LEU A 42 -5.77 1.77 -0.85
N VAL A 43 -5.27 1.24 0.27
CA VAL A 43 -4.94 -0.19 0.42
C VAL A 43 -6.20 -1.05 0.32
N ALA A 44 -7.31 -0.62 0.92
CA ALA A 44 -8.59 -1.33 0.83
C ALA A 44 -9.09 -1.40 -0.62
N HIS A 45 -9.04 -0.29 -1.35
CA HIS A 45 -9.42 -0.25 -2.76
C HIS A 45 -8.51 -1.12 -3.63
N TRP A 46 -7.21 -1.17 -3.33
CA TRP A 46 -6.28 -2.07 -4.02
C TRP A 46 -6.68 -3.55 -3.83
N LEU A 47 -7.07 -3.94 -2.62
CA LEU A 47 -7.56 -5.30 -2.33
C LEU A 47 -8.84 -5.63 -3.10
N GLU A 48 -9.79 -4.69 -3.20
CA GLU A 48 -11.03 -4.86 -3.96
C GLU A 48 -10.77 -5.08 -5.45
N THR A 49 -9.76 -4.40 -6.01
CA THR A 49 -9.36 -4.53 -7.41
C THR A 49 -8.46 -5.74 -7.68
N HIS A 50 -7.95 -6.39 -6.63
CA HIS A 50 -7.05 -7.55 -6.70
C HIS A 50 -7.54 -8.72 -5.81
N PRO A 51 -8.73 -9.29 -6.07
CA PRO A 51 -9.37 -10.28 -5.18
C PRO A 51 -8.60 -11.60 -5.02
N GLY A 52 -7.61 -11.86 -5.89
CA GLY A 52 -6.70 -13.01 -5.79
C GLY A 52 -5.57 -12.84 -4.78
N TYR A 53 -5.49 -11.71 -4.09
CA TYR A 53 -4.42 -11.36 -3.17
C TYR A 53 -4.94 -10.98 -1.79
N PHE A 54 -4.06 -11.14 -0.79
CA PHE A 54 -4.21 -10.50 0.52
C PHE A 54 -2.94 -9.71 0.87
N VAL A 55 -3.10 -8.64 1.63
CA VAL A 55 -1.99 -7.81 2.13
C VAL A 55 -1.52 -8.38 3.47
N GLN A 56 -0.28 -8.87 3.54
CA GLN A 56 0.32 -9.38 4.78
C GLN A 56 0.77 -8.24 5.69
N ARG A 57 1.37 -7.20 5.10
CA ARG A 57 1.83 -5.99 5.79
C ARG A 57 2.01 -4.87 4.78
N TRP A 58 1.96 -3.64 5.26
CA TRP A 58 2.18 -2.47 4.42
C TRP A 58 2.71 -1.29 5.23
N ARG A 59 3.25 -0.28 4.54
CA ARG A 59 3.75 0.97 5.12
C ARG A 59 3.66 2.10 4.12
N VAL A 60 3.64 3.34 4.61
CA VAL A 60 3.83 4.55 3.80
C VAL A 60 5.28 5.00 3.90
N LEU A 61 5.89 5.34 2.77
CA LEU A 61 7.20 5.96 2.68
C LEU A 61 7.04 7.32 2.01
N PRO A 62 7.78 8.38 2.45
CA PRO A 62 7.84 9.62 1.69
C PRO A 62 8.21 9.32 0.24
N GLY A 63 7.52 9.93 -0.72
CA GLY A 63 7.82 9.77 -2.13
C GLY A 63 9.27 10.14 -2.39
N ARG A 64 10.03 9.23 -2.99
CA ARG A 64 11.38 9.56 -3.49
C ARG A 64 11.19 10.58 -4.59
N GLY A 65 11.42 11.85 -4.30
CA GLY A 65 11.58 12.87 -5.33
C GLY A 65 12.73 12.42 -6.23
N THR A 66 12.42 12.11 -7.49
CA THR A 66 13.40 12.16 -8.56
C THR A 66 13.64 13.61 -8.92
#